data_AF-A0A1A0LB33-F1
#
_entry.id   AF-A0A1A0LB33-F1
#
_cell.length_a   1.000
_cell.length_b   1.000
_cell.length_c   1.000
_cell.angle_alpha   90.00
_cell.angle_beta   90.00
_cell.angle_gamma   90.00
#
_symmetry.space_group_name_H-M   'P 1'
#
loop_
_entity.id
_entity.type
_entity.pdbx_description
1 polymer ?
#
loop_
_entity_poly.entity_id
_entity_poly.type
_entity_poly.pdbx_seq_one_letter_code
_entity_poly.pdbx_strand_id
1 'polypeptide(L)'
;MPTSQPAAADCFVRLGVELISHRWDAVVLTALRAGPARRVDLIASIGGISDKSLHQSLVRLRDRQLVRRGDAATYALTEVGSSLATGPLLDLARWAEQHRLSVLDDG
;
A
#
# COMPACT_ATOMS: atom_id res chain seq x y z
N MET A 1 -25.11 -12.30 -29.13
CA MET A 1 -23.75 -12.31 -28.55
C MET A 1 -23.89 -12.03 -27.05
N PRO A 2 -23.36 -12.85 -26.12
CA PRO A 2 -23.38 -12.45 -24.72
C PRO A 2 -22.22 -11.48 -24.48
N THR A 3 -22.54 -10.26 -24.07
CA THR A 3 -21.59 -9.33 -23.47
C THR A 3 -21.25 -9.86 -22.08
N SER A 4 -20.09 -10.52 -21.96
CA SER A 4 -19.57 -10.94 -20.66
C SER A 4 -19.27 -9.70 -19.81
N GLN A 5 -20.20 -9.35 -18.94
CA GLN A 5 -19.94 -8.41 -17.87
C GLN A 5 -18.91 -9.05 -16.94
N PRO A 6 -17.81 -8.36 -16.55
CA PRO A 6 -16.90 -8.91 -15.56
C PRO A 6 -17.72 -9.27 -14.32
N ALA A 7 -17.51 -10.48 -13.79
CA ALA A 7 -18.23 -10.95 -12.61
C ALA A 7 -17.97 -9.94 -11.48
N ALA A 8 -18.98 -9.57 -10.70
CA ALA A 8 -18.87 -8.49 -9.70
C ALA A 8 -17.65 -8.61 -8.75
N ALA A 9 -17.14 -9.84 -8.52
CA ALA A 9 -15.91 -10.10 -7.79
C ALA A 9 -14.65 -9.46 -8.44
N ASP A 10 -14.52 -9.51 -9.77
CA ASP A 10 -13.39 -8.91 -10.51
C ASP A 10 -13.35 -7.39 -10.33
N CYS A 11 -14.53 -6.77 -10.21
CA CYS A 11 -14.67 -5.34 -9.96
C CYS A 11 -14.12 -4.94 -8.58
N PHE A 12 -14.41 -5.72 -7.53
CA PHE A 12 -13.95 -5.43 -6.18
C PHE A 12 -12.46 -5.67 -5.98
N VAL A 13 -11.92 -6.75 -6.58
CA VAL A 13 -10.47 -6.99 -6.56
C VAL A 13 -9.74 -5.88 -7.29
N ARG A 14 -10.22 -5.49 -8.47
CA ARG A 14 -9.65 -4.37 -9.24
C ARG A 14 -9.66 -3.08 -8.44
N LEU A 15 -10.78 -2.75 -7.78
CA LEU A 15 -10.87 -1.58 -6.91
C LEU A 15 -9.81 -1.63 -5.80
N GLY A 16 -9.64 -2.78 -5.14
CA GLY A 16 -8.62 -2.97 -4.10
C GLY A 16 -7.19 -2.77 -4.62
N VAL A 17 -6.87 -3.29 -5.80
CA VAL A 17 -5.55 -3.13 -6.42
C VAL A 17 -5.31 -1.67 -6.86
N GLU A 18 -6.34 -1.00 -7.38
CA GLU A 18 -6.25 0.42 -7.77
C GLU A 18 -5.91 1.35 -6.59
N LEU A 19 -6.30 0.97 -5.36
CA LEU A 19 -5.94 1.70 -4.13
C LEU A 19 -4.45 1.67 -3.79
N ILE A 20 -3.69 0.71 -4.33
CA ILE A 20 -2.25 0.51 -4.05
C ILE A 20 -1.41 0.35 -5.33
N SER A 21 -1.94 0.82 -6.47
CA SER A 21 -1.38 0.56 -7.80
C SER A 21 0.00 1.18 -8.06
N HIS A 22 0.43 2.15 -7.25
CA HIS A 22 1.76 2.73 -7.37
C HIS A 22 2.77 1.98 -6.49
N ARG A 23 3.97 1.73 -7.03
CA ARG A 23 5.08 0.96 -6.43
C ARG A 23 5.28 1.15 -4.91
N TRP A 24 5.17 2.37 -4.43
CA TRP A 24 5.46 2.73 -3.05
C TRP A 24 4.24 2.77 -2.12
N ASP A 25 3.02 2.72 -2.65
CA ASP A 25 1.80 2.88 -1.84
C ASP A 25 1.69 1.76 -0.79
N ALA A 26 1.82 0.49 -1.20
CA ALA A 26 1.79 -0.66 -0.30
C ALA A 26 2.95 -0.65 0.71
N VAL A 27 4.14 -0.19 0.30
CA VAL A 27 5.33 -0.12 1.16
C VAL A 27 5.15 0.94 2.25
N VAL A 28 4.63 2.12 1.90
CA VAL A 28 4.35 3.20 2.84
C VAL A 28 3.26 2.80 3.84
N LEU A 29 2.18 2.16 3.37
CA LEU A 29 1.13 1.62 4.25
C LEU A 29 1.69 0.59 5.23
N THR A 30 2.57 -0.29 4.76
CA THR A 30 3.22 -1.31 5.58
C THR A 30 4.13 -0.69 6.64
N ALA A 31 4.94 0.32 6.28
CA ALA A 31 5.82 1.02 7.22
C ALA A 31 5.03 1.73 8.34
N LEU A 32 3.90 2.34 8.00
CA LEU A 32 3.04 3.04 8.96
C LEU A 32 2.27 2.12 9.91
N ARG A 33 2.35 0.79 9.75
CA ARG A 33 1.79 -0.18 10.72
C ARG A 33 2.44 -0.09 12.09
N ALA A 34 3.70 0.37 12.15
CA ALA A 34 4.42 0.58 13.41
C ALA A 34 3.89 1.78 14.22
N GLY A 35 3.08 2.65 13.60
CA GLY A 35 2.49 3.82 14.23
C GLY A 35 2.72 5.11 13.42
N PRO A 36 2.28 6.26 13.96
CA PRO A 36 2.49 7.56 13.32
C PRO A 36 3.98 7.88 13.16
N ALA A 37 4.39 8.31 11.97
CA ALA A 37 5.80 8.58 11.66
C ALA A 37 5.98 9.91 10.89
N ARG A 38 7.11 10.59 11.07
CA ARG A 38 7.44 11.75 10.23
C ARG A 38 7.97 11.28 8.89
N ARG A 39 7.96 12.20 7.91
CA ARG A 39 8.48 11.91 6.57
C ARG A 39 9.94 11.44 6.60
N VAL A 40 10.77 12.06 7.45
CA VAL A 40 12.19 11.69 7.60
C VAL A 40 12.37 10.26 8.13
N ASP A 41 11.54 9.84 9.09
CA ASP A 41 11.59 8.49 9.66
C ASP A 41 11.14 7.44 8.62
N LEU A 42 10.16 7.79 7.79
CA LEU A 42 9.70 6.95 6.67
C LEU A 42 10.78 6.79 5.59
N ILE A 43 11.54 7.84 5.26
CA ILE A 43 12.68 7.73 4.33
C ILE A 43 13.77 6.83 4.91
N ALA A 44 14.06 6.96 6.20
CA ALA A 44 15.08 6.16 6.86
C ALA A 44 14.70 4.67 6.96
N SER A 45 13.41 4.37 7.17
CA SER A 45 12.91 2.99 7.31
C SER A 45 12.61 2.31 5.98
N ILE A 46 12.22 3.04 4.94
CA ILE A 46 11.90 2.49 3.63
C ILE A 46 13.14 2.58 2.73
N GLY A 47 13.87 1.47 2.62
CA GLY A 47 15.04 1.39 1.75
C GLY A 47 14.72 1.72 0.28
N GLY A 48 15.48 2.65 -0.30
CA GLY A 48 15.44 2.96 -1.74
C GLY A 48 14.32 3.91 -2.19
N ILE A 49 13.47 4.42 -1.28
CA ILE A 49 12.49 5.46 -1.63
C ILE A 49 13.17 6.84 -1.65
N SER A 50 12.90 7.64 -2.66
CA SER A 50 13.30 9.05 -2.68
C SER A 50 12.29 9.93 -1.93
N ASP A 51 12.72 11.10 -1.43
CA ASP A 51 11.82 12.06 -0.76
C ASP A 51 10.63 12.44 -1.66
N LYS A 52 10.88 12.64 -2.96
CA LYS A 52 9.85 12.91 -3.96
C LYS A 52 8.85 11.76 -4.09
N SER A 53 9.33 10.52 -4.23
CA SER A 53 8.47 9.34 -4.35
C SER A 53 7.64 9.12 -3.09
N LEU A 54 8.22 9.33 -1.91
CA LEU A 54 7.50 9.25 -0.64
C LEU A 54 6.43 10.33 -0.57
N HIS A 55 6.76 11.58 -0.89
CA HIS A 55 5.80 12.67 -0.90
C HIS A 55 4.62 12.38 -1.82
N GLN A 56 4.87 11.97 -3.07
CA GLN A 56 3.82 11.61 -4.03
C GLN A 56 2.93 10.47 -3.53
N SER A 57 3.52 9.48 -2.84
CA SER A 57 2.77 8.37 -2.25
C SER A 57 1.90 8.80 -1.08
N LEU A 58 2.42 9.64 -0.18
CA LEU A 58 1.64 10.21 0.92
C LEU A 58 0.50 11.10 0.42
N VAL A 59 0.68 11.83 -0.69
CA VAL A 59 -0.40 12.60 -1.33
C VAL A 59 -1.49 11.64 -1.83
N ARG A 60 -1.16 10.67 -2.68
CA ARG A 60 -2.16 9.70 -3.20
C ARG A 60 -2.89 8.94 -2.09
N LEU A 61 -2.17 8.46 -1.09
CA LEU A 61 -2.75 7.71 0.03
C LEU A 61 -3.66 8.57 0.91
N ARG A 62 -3.38 9.87 1.03
CA ARG A 62 -4.27 10.84 1.70
C ARG A 62 -5.51 11.12 0.88
N ASP A 63 -5.36 11.32 -0.43
CA ASP A 63 -6.49 11.55 -1.33
C ASP A 63 -7.44 10.34 -1.35
N ARG A 64 -6.90 9.13 -1.18
CA ARG A 64 -7.64 7.87 -1.01
C ARG A 64 -8.12 7.60 0.42
N GLN A 65 -7.92 8.53 1.36
CA GLN A 65 -8.30 8.39 2.78
C GLN A 65 -7.71 7.17 3.50
N LEU A 66 -6.57 6.65 3.05
CA LEU A 66 -5.85 5.54 3.70
C LEU A 66 -4.83 6.05 4.72
N VAL A 67 -4.33 7.27 4.52
CA VAL A 67 -3.39 7.94 5.42
C VAL A 67 -3.97 9.29 5.80
N ARG A 68 -3.76 9.70 7.06
CA ARG A 68 -4.02 11.05 7.55
C ARG A 68 -2.74 11.72 7.99
N ARG A 69 -2.69 13.04 7.87
CA ARG A 69 -1.61 13.86 8.47
C ARG A 69 -2.04 14.23 9.88
N GLY A 70 -1.22 13.88 10.87
CA GLY A 70 -1.43 14.22 12.27
C GLY A 70 -0.58 15.42 12.70
N ASP A 71 -0.50 15.60 14.01
CA ASP A 71 0.27 16.68 14.63
C ASP A 71 1.77 16.52 14.37
N ALA A 72 2.51 17.63 14.52
CA ALA A 72 3.96 17.66 14.36
C ALA A 72 4.47 17.06 13.03
N ALA A 73 3.68 17.23 11.95
CA ALA A 73 3.96 16.72 10.61
C ALA A 73 4.15 15.20 10.53
N THR A 74 3.47 14.44 11.40
CA THR A 74 3.40 12.99 11.34
C THR A 74 2.33 12.51 10.35
N TYR A 75 2.49 11.28 9.86
CA TYR A 75 1.52 10.58 9.03
C TYR A 75 1.09 9.32 9.77
N ALA A 76 -0.20 8.99 9.74
CA ALA A 76 -0.77 7.83 10.39
C ALA A 76 -1.80 7.16 9.48
N LEU A 77 -1.96 5.85 9.63
CA LEU A 77 -3.04 5.13 8.96
C LEU A 77 -4.41 5.62 9.46
N THR A 78 -5.38 5.70 8.56
CA THR A 78 -6.79 5.76 8.93
C THR A 78 -7.26 4.37 9.36
N GLU A 79 -8.52 4.24 9.80
CA GLU A 79 -9.11 2.93 10.11
C GLU A 79 -9.10 2.00 8.88
N VAL A 80 -9.54 2.52 7.72
CA VAL A 80 -9.51 1.78 6.45
C VAL A 80 -8.09 1.46 6.02
N GLY A 81 -7.15 2.41 6.14
CA GLY A 81 -5.74 2.17 5.86
C GLY A 81 -5.12 1.11 6.77
N SER A 82 -5.51 1.07 8.04
CA SER A 82 -5.08 0.07 9.01
C SER A 82 -5.61 -1.32 8.67
N SER A 83 -6.89 -1.43 8.30
CA SER A 83 -7.49 -2.67 7.83
C SER A 83 -6.77 -3.21 6.59
N LEU A 84 -6.49 -2.34 5.60
CA LEU A 84 -5.77 -2.71 4.39
C LEU A 84 -4.33 -3.18 4.69
N ALA A 85 -3.63 -2.48 5.58
CA ALA A 85 -2.24 -2.76 5.93
C ALA A 85 -2.07 -4.02 6.79
N THR A 86 -3.02 -4.33 7.67
CA THR A 86 -2.93 -5.46 8.60
C THR A 86 -3.60 -6.74 8.09
N GLY A 87 -4.53 -6.64 7.14
CA GLY A 87 -5.13 -7.79 6.45
C GLY A 87 -4.52 -8.00 5.06
N PRO A 88 -5.12 -7.49 3.98
CA PRO A 88 -4.76 -7.85 2.60
C PRO A 88 -3.27 -7.67 2.26
N LEU A 89 -2.63 -6.57 2.68
CA LEU A 89 -1.22 -6.34 2.38
C LEU A 89 -0.30 -7.29 3.16
N LEU A 90 -0.67 -7.66 4.39
CA LEU A 90 0.10 -8.61 5.17
C LEU A 90 0.01 -10.01 4.58
N ASP A 91 -1.18 -10.41 4.13
CA ASP A 91 -1.38 -11.71 3.49
C ASP A 91 -0.66 -11.79 2.14
N LEU A 92 -0.70 -10.71 1.35
CA LEU A 92 0.09 -10.60 0.12
C LEU A 92 1.60 -10.71 0.40
N ALA A 93 2.10 -10.01 1.43
CA ALA A 93 3.51 -10.07 1.82
C ALA A 93 3.93 -11.48 2.26
N ARG A 94 3.08 -12.18 3.03
CA ARG A 94 3.32 -13.56 3.45
C ARG A 94 3.34 -14.52 2.26
N TRP A 95 2.38 -14.40 1.35
CA TRP A 95 2.33 -15.20 0.13
C TRP A 95 3.59 -14.98 -0.72
N ALA A 96 4.01 -13.73 -0.89
CA ALA A 96 5.21 -13.39 -1.67
C ALA A 96 6.49 -13.95 -1.03
N GLU A 97 6.61 -13.90 0.30
CA GLU A 97 7.75 -14.50 1.00
C GLU A 97 7.77 -16.02 0.85
N GLN A 98 6.62 -16.68 0.97
CA GLN A 98 6.50 -18.14 0.80
C GLN A 98 6.87 -18.61 -0.61
N HIS A 99 6.63 -17.78 -1.63
CA HIS A 99 6.83 -18.11 -3.03
C HIS A 99 8.01 -17.35 -3.66
N ARG A 100 8.87 -16.75 -2.84
CA ARG A 100 9.96 -15.86 -3.28
C ARG A 100 10.90 -16.53 -4.29
N LEU A 101 11.10 -17.84 -4.17
CA LEU A 101 11.95 -18.61 -5.10
C LEU A 101 11.21 -19.05 -6.37
N SER A 102 9.88 -19.26 -6.33
CA SER A 102 9.12 -19.70 -7.51
C SER A 102 8.67 -18.55 -8.41
N VAL A 103 8.47 -17.35 -7.85
CA VAL A 103 8.04 -16.15 -8.61
C VAL A 103 9.21 -15.45 -9.31
N LEU A 104 10.45 -15.68 -8.86
CA LEU A 104 11.66 -15.11 -9.45
C LEU A 104 12.37 -16.07 -10.43
N ASP A 105 11.89 -17.30 -10.59
CA ASP A 105 12.46 -18.32 -11.49
C ASP A 105 11.76 -18.38 -12.87
N ASP A 106 10.74 -17.54 -13.10
CA ASP A 106 10.15 -17.36 -14.43
C ASP A 106 10.77 -16.15 -15.15
N GLY A 107 12.00 -16.31 -15.65
CA GLY A 107 12.61 -15.46 -16.69
C GLY A 107 13.95 -14.81 -16.36
#